data_AF-X1F0W2-F1
#
_entry.id   AF-X1F0W2-F1
#
_cell.length_a   1.000
_cell.length_b   1.000
_cell.length_c   1.000
_cell.angle_alpha   90.00
_cell.angle_beta   90.00
_cell.angle_gamma   90.00
#
_symmetry.space_group_name_H-M   'P 1'
#
loop_
_entity.id
_entity.type
_entity.pdbx_description
1 polymer ?
#
loop_
_entity_poly.entity_id
_entity_poly.type
_entity_poly.pdbx_seq_one_letter_code
_entity_poly.pdbx_strand_id
1 'polypeptide(L)' 'NEELGLELPGGDYETVAGFILSHLGRIPKQGEQLKYRNLKFVIAEMRGMKIEKVIVTREQAAAPAP' A
#
# COMPACT_ATOMS: atom_id res chain seq x y z
N ASN A 1 -6.64 8.41 -8.42
CA ASN A 1 -6.24 7.00 -8.66
C ASN A 1 -5.77 6.74 -10.10
N GLU A 2 -5.53 7.77 -10.93
CA GLU A 2 -5.02 7.62 -12.32
C GLU A 2 -3.48 7.71 -12.47
N GLU A 3 -2.74 8.15 -11.44
CA GLU A 3 -1.28 8.34 -11.56
C GLU A 3 -0.41 7.12 -11.20
N LEU A 4 -0.95 6.11 -10.51
CA LEU A 4 -0.11 5.03 -9.97
C LEU A 4 -0.25 3.66 -10.67
N GLY A 5 -1.24 3.47 -11.55
CA GLY A 5 -1.40 2.21 -12.31
C GLY A 5 -1.40 0.95 -11.43
N LEU A 6 -1.76 1.09 -10.15
CA LEU A 6 -1.86 -0.01 -9.22
C LEU A 6 -3.25 -0.61 -9.42
N GLU A 7 -3.32 -1.85 -9.86
CA GLU A 7 -4.53 -2.67 -9.87
C GLU A 7 -4.95 -3.01 -8.43
N LEU A 8 -5.18 -1.98 -7.61
CA LEU A 8 -5.83 -2.12 -6.33
C LEU A 8 -7.27 -2.56 -6.63
N PRO A 9 -7.80 -3.57 -5.93
CA PRO A 9 -9.20 -3.95 -6.08
C PRO A 9 -10.07 -2.70 -5.85
N GLY A 10 -11.05 -2.46 -6.72
CA GLY A 10 -12.03 -1.41 -6.47
C GLY A 10 -12.80 -1.71 -5.19
N GLY A 11 -12.88 -0.72 -4.30
CA GLY A 11 -13.69 -0.73 -3.09
C GLY A 11 -14.05 0.72 -2.70
N ASP A 12 -14.61 0.95 -1.51
CA ASP A 12 -14.98 2.28 -0.98
C ASP A 12 -13.77 3.17 -0.63
N TYR A 13 -12.66 3.06 -1.35
CA TYR A 13 -11.43 3.80 -1.11
C TYR A 13 -10.87 4.38 -2.41
N GLU A 14 -10.70 5.70 -2.44
CA GLU A 14 -10.18 6.43 -3.61
C GLU A 14 -8.64 6.58 -3.61
N THR A 15 -7.98 6.23 -2.50
CA THR A 15 -6.54 6.43 -2.28
C THR A 15 -5.85 5.20 -1.67
N VAL A 16 -4.53 5.08 -1.91
CA VAL A 16 -3.68 4.05 -1.31
C VAL A 16 -3.73 4.09 0.23
N ALA A 17 -3.76 5.28 0.81
CA ALA A 17 -3.87 5.46 2.26
C ALA A 17 -5.21 4.90 2.80
N GLY A 18 -6.32 5.20 2.12
CA GLY A 18 -7.64 4.66 2.47
C GLY A 18 -7.70 3.14 2.37
N PHE A 19 -7.12 2.56 1.32
CA PHE A 19 -6.97 1.11 1.17
C PHE A 19 -6.20 0.51 2.34
N ILE A 20 -5.03 1.05 2.70
CA ILE A 20 -4.20 0.50 3.79
C ILE A 20 -4.93 0.58 5.13
N LEU A 21 -5.59 1.71 5.43
CA LEU A 21 -6.36 1.88 6.67
C LEU A 21 -7.53 0.90 6.74
N SER A 22 -8.28 0.76 5.65
CA SER A 22 -9.40 -0.19 5.55
C SER A 22 -8.91 -1.64 5.67
N HIS A 23 -7.82 -1.99 4.99
CA HIS A 23 -7.24 -3.32 5.00
C HIS A 23 -6.67 -3.71 6.38
N LEU A 24 -6.04 -2.77 7.09
CA LEU A 24 -5.52 -3.01 8.43
C LEU A 24 -6.61 -2.97 9.51
N GLY A 25 -7.71 -2.24 9.28
CA GLY A 25 -8.74 -1.98 10.29
C GLY A 25 -8.25 -1.14 11.49
N ARG A 26 -7.06 -0.55 11.39
CA ARG A 26 -6.41 0.27 12.43
C ARG A 26 -5.46 1.28 11.80
N ILE A 27 -5.03 2.26 12.59
CA ILE A 27 -3.97 3.19 12.18
C ILE A 27 -2.61 2.46 12.19
N PRO A 28 -1.88 2.40 11.06
CA PRO A 28 -0.53 1.84 11.02
C PRO A 28 0.48 2.75 11.70
N LYS A 29 1.66 2.20 11.98
CA LYS A 29 2.81 2.97 12.43
C LYS A 29 3.70 3.37 11.26
N GLN A 30 4.44 4.46 11.41
CA GLN A 30 5.50 4.81 10.47
C GLN A 30 6.56 3.69 10.42
N GLY A 31 7.02 3.35 9.22
CA GLY A 31 7.92 2.23 8.95
C GLY A 31 7.24 0.87 8.82
N GLU A 32 5.93 0.79 9.08
CA GLU A 32 5.16 -0.46 8.93
C GLU A 32 5.08 -0.86 7.45
N GLN A 33 5.19 -2.17 7.20
CA GLN A 33 5.23 -2.73 5.86
C GLN A 33 4.05 -3.69 5.69
N LEU A 34 3.32 -3.52 4.60
CA LEU A 34 2.21 -4.37 4.20
C LEU A 34 2.53 -5.02 2.87
N LYS A 35 2.23 -6.30 2.73
CA LYS A 35 2.27 -6.98 1.43
C LYS A 35 0.85 -7.29 0.99
N TYR A 36 0.55 -6.96 -0.26
CA TYR A 36 -0.72 -7.29 -0.89
C TYR A 36 -0.44 -7.77 -2.31
N ARG A 37 -0.70 -9.06 -2.58
CA ARG A 37 -0.36 -9.73 -3.84
C ARG A 37 1.13 -9.56 -4.19
N ASN A 38 1.43 -8.93 -5.33
CA ASN A 38 2.77 -8.61 -5.83
C ASN A 38 3.20 -7.16 -5.49
N LEU A 39 2.47 -6.50 -4.57
CA LEU A 39 2.76 -5.14 -4.14
C LEU A 39 3.16 -5.14 -2.68
N LYS A 40 4.20 -4.37 -2.39
CA LYS A 40 4.68 -4.08 -1.04
C LYS A 40 4.46 -2.60 -0.78
N PHE A 41 3.73 -2.29 0.27
CA PHE A 41 3.46 -0.95 0.75
C PHE A 41 4.29 -0.71 2.00
N VAL A 42 4.98 0.43 2.05
CA VAL A 42 5.75 0.85 3.22
C VAL A 42 5.26 2.23 3.63
N ILE A 43 4.82 2.36 4.88
CA ILE A 43 4.42 3.64 5.44
C ILE A 43 5.69 4.47 5.68
N ALA A 44 6.00 5.36 4.76
CA ALA A 44 7.20 6.18 4.86
C ALA A 44 7.02 7.31 5.88
N GLU A 45 5.81 7.90 5.91
CA GLU A 45 5.52 9.05 6.76
C GLU A 45 4.06 9.06 7.24
N MET A 46 3.89 9.37 8.52
CA MET A 46 2.61 9.55 9.19
C MET A 46 2.49 10.97 9.72
N ARG A 47 1.31 11.58 9.57
CA ARG A 47 0.96 12.86 10.20
C ARG A 47 -0.27 12.68 11.06
N GLY A 48 -0.02 12.48 12.36
CA GLY A 48 -1.07 12.10 13.30
C GLY A 48 -1.67 10.75 12.91
N MET A 49 -2.96 10.74 12.53
CA MET A 49 -3.68 9.53 12.11
C MET A 49 -3.77 9.37 10.58
N LYS A 50 -3.18 10.29 9.81
CA LYS A 50 -3.17 10.23 8.34
C LYS A 50 -1.83 9.75 7.84
N ILE A 51 -1.87 8.92 6.80
CA ILE A 51 -0.69 8.50 6.06
C ILE A 51 -0.38 9.60 5.05
N GLU A 52 0.76 10.28 5.19
CA GLU A 52 1.18 11.31 4.23
C GLU A 52 1.92 10.70 3.05
N LYS A 53 2.75 9.68 3.30
CA LYS A 53 3.60 9.08 2.27
C LYS A 53 3.65 7.57 2.40
N VAL A 54 3.38 6.91 1.28
CA VAL A 54 3.52 5.47 1.11
C VAL A 54 4.49 5.19 -0.03
N ILE A 55 5.43 4.29 0.22
CA ILE A 55 6.27 3.74 -0.83
C ILE A 55 5.64 2.44 -1.28
N VAL A 56 5.29 2.36 -2.57
CA VAL A 56 4.77 1.14 -3.18
C VAL A 56 5.86 0.54 -4.04
N THR A 57 6.20 -0.72 -3.79
CA THR A 57 7.16 -1.49 -4.58
C THR A 57 6.42 -2.67 -5.17
N ARG A 58 6.49 -2.85 -6.49
CA ARG A 58 6.01 -4.08 -7.13
C ARG A 58 7.12 -5.12 -6.97
N GLU A 59 6.91 -6.09 -6.08
CA GLU A 59 7.73 -7.29 -6.06
C GLU A 59 7.29 -8.09 -7.31
N GLN A 60 8.00 -7.87 -8.44
CA GLN A 60 7.91 -8.80 -9.56
C GLN A 60 8.18 -10.17 -8.96
N ALA A 61 7.17 -11.06 -8.98
CA ALA A 61 7.37 -12.45 -8.65
C ALA A 61 8.53 -12.89 -9.53
N ALA A 62 9.69 -13.12 -8.92
CA ALA A 62 10.81 -13.68 -9.62
C ALA A 62 10.26 -14.91 -10.33
N ALA A 63 10.31 -14.90 -11.67
CA ALA A 63 10.12 -16.11 -12.43
C ALA A 63 10.97 -17.18 -11.75
N PRO A 64 10.43 -18.37 -11.42
CA PRO A 64 11.28 -19.43 -10.93
C PRO A 64 12.36 -19.64 -12.01
N ALA A 65 13.62 -19.40 -11.65
CA ALA A 65 14.74 -19.62 -12.54
C ALA A 65 14.71 -21.09 -13.01
N PRO A 66 15.02 -21.36 -14.30
CA PRO A 66 14.85 -22.67 -14.93
C PRO A 66 15.70 -23.77 -14.29
#